data_AF-A0A1T5MHP4-F1
#
_entry.id   AF-A0A1T5MHP4-F1
#
_cell.length_a   1.000
_cell.length_b   1.000
_cell.length_c   1.000
_cell.angle_alpha   90.00
_cell.angle_beta   90.00
_cell.angle_gamma   90.00
#
_symmetry.space_group_name_H-M   'P 1'
#
loop_
_entity.id
_entity.type
_entity.pdbx_description
1 polymer ?
#
loop_
_entity_poly.entity_id
_entity_poly.type
_entity_poly.pdbx_seq_one_letter_code
_entity_poly.pdbx_strand_id
1 'polypeptide(L)'
;MNKLFLGLLLSFSLNIQAQSSTSADIYLFSYFKGNGEDGLHLAYSEDGYAWQTLRHDSSFLKPTAGKDKLMRDPCIIQSPDGTFHMVWTVSWNEKGIGYASSKDLIHWSEQQYIPVMEHEKDARNCWAPEIVYDSRSQQFMIYWATTITGRFTETQSLKENGYNHRIYYVTTKDFKTFSKTALLYNQGFNVIDATIVVDGKKYIMFLKDETIEPPQKNIRIATSNDLTKGYTKPGKPITGKEWVEGPTSLKINNQWIVYFDKYGANKMGAVTSSDLISWTDISDKVNFPSGTKHGTALKVSRTVVDKLK
;
A
#
# COMPACT_ATOMS: atom_id res chain seq x y z
N MET A 1 46.19 -72.69 -3.56
CA MET A 1 44.74 -72.68 -3.89
C MET A 1 43.96 -72.74 -2.59
N ASN A 2 43.05 -71.86 -2.17
CA ASN A 2 42.72 -70.47 -2.47
C ASN A 2 42.11 -69.95 -1.15
N LYS A 3 42.64 -68.85 -0.58
CA LYS A 3 42.04 -68.16 0.57
C LYS A 3 40.95 -67.23 0.03
N LEU A 4 39.67 -67.47 0.35
CA LEU A 4 38.58 -66.55 0.05
C LEU A 4 38.48 -65.52 1.20
N PHE A 5 38.84 -64.27 0.91
CA PHE A 5 38.54 -63.12 1.76
C PHE A 5 37.15 -62.60 1.38
N LEU A 6 36.19 -62.64 2.30
CA LEU A 6 34.87 -62.05 2.11
C LEU A 6 34.91 -60.61 2.68
N GLY A 7 35.04 -59.62 1.79
CA GLY A 7 35.01 -58.21 2.15
C GLY A 7 33.59 -57.73 2.44
N LEU A 8 33.36 -57.24 3.65
CA LEU A 8 32.11 -56.62 4.08
C LEU A 8 32.11 -55.16 3.62
N LEU A 9 31.36 -54.84 2.55
CA LEU A 9 31.10 -53.45 2.14
C LEU A 9 30.01 -52.85 3.04
N LEU A 10 30.39 -51.95 3.95
CA LEU A 10 29.45 -51.05 4.63
C LEU A 10 29.06 -49.92 3.69
N SER A 11 27.82 -49.94 3.19
CA SER A 11 27.18 -48.83 2.51
C SER A 11 26.68 -47.80 3.54
N PHE A 12 27.39 -46.68 3.67
CA PHE A 12 26.89 -45.51 4.40
C PHE A 12 25.84 -44.78 3.55
N SER A 13 24.57 -44.97 3.89
CA SER A 13 23.47 -44.17 3.33
C SER A 13 23.43 -42.80 4.02
N LEU A 14 23.95 -41.78 3.34
CA LEU A 14 23.76 -40.38 3.71
C LEU A 14 22.29 -40.00 3.53
N ASN A 15 21.53 -39.96 4.64
CA ASN A 15 20.22 -39.32 4.67
C ASN A 15 20.41 -37.80 4.63
N ILE A 16 20.47 -37.24 3.43
CA ILE A 16 20.31 -35.80 3.22
C ILE A 16 18.82 -35.50 3.42
N GLN A 17 18.44 -35.14 4.64
CA GLN A 17 17.13 -34.60 4.92
C GLN A 17 17.10 -33.16 4.40
N ALA A 18 16.64 -33.00 3.16
CA ALA A 18 16.34 -31.69 2.62
C ALA A 18 15.24 -31.06 3.49
N GLN A 19 15.64 -30.18 4.42
CA GLN A 19 14.71 -29.24 5.04
C GLN A 19 14.24 -28.30 3.93
N SER A 20 13.14 -28.68 3.30
CA SER A 20 12.24 -27.77 2.62
C SER A 20 11.73 -26.79 3.67
N SER A 21 12.53 -25.78 4.03
CA SER A 21 12.03 -24.58 4.66
C SER A 21 11.19 -23.87 3.61
N THR A 22 9.92 -24.26 3.49
CA THR A 22 8.91 -23.36 2.94
C THR A 22 8.99 -22.13 3.83
N SER A 23 9.69 -21.10 3.35
CA SER A 23 9.84 -19.82 4.03
C SER A 23 8.43 -19.37 4.41
N ALA A 24 8.09 -19.43 5.70
CA ALA A 24 6.81 -18.93 6.16
C ALA A 24 6.70 -17.49 5.67
N ASP A 25 5.64 -17.21 4.90
CA ASP A 25 5.37 -15.87 4.41
C ASP A 25 5.35 -14.90 5.60
N ILE A 26 6.04 -13.77 5.47
CA ILE A 26 6.02 -12.72 6.47
C ILE A 26 5.50 -11.44 5.83
N TYR A 27 4.79 -10.66 6.61
CA TYR A 27 4.16 -9.43 6.16
C TYR A 27 4.82 -8.24 6.84
N LEU A 28 4.95 -7.15 6.08
CA LEU A 28 5.40 -5.85 6.54
C LEU A 28 4.25 -4.86 6.42
N PHE A 29 4.22 -3.86 7.29
CA PHE A 29 3.31 -2.73 7.22
C PHE A 29 4.11 -1.44 7.35
N SER A 30 4.07 -0.59 6.32
CA SER A 30 4.54 0.79 6.41
C SER A 30 3.45 1.65 7.03
N TYR A 31 3.81 2.56 7.94
CA TYR A 31 2.87 3.51 8.51
C TYR A 31 3.57 4.79 8.96
N PHE A 32 2.75 5.78 9.32
CA PHE A 32 3.18 7.00 9.97
C PHE A 32 2.39 7.20 11.27
N LYS A 33 2.85 8.14 12.09
CA LYS A 33 2.21 8.54 13.35
C LYS A 33 1.97 10.05 13.35
N GLY A 34 1.05 10.51 14.20
CA GLY A 34 0.75 11.94 14.32
C GLY A 34 0.32 12.54 12.98
N ASN A 35 1.01 13.59 12.54
CA ASN A 35 0.82 14.22 11.23
C ASN A 35 1.82 13.76 10.18
N GLY A 36 2.74 12.85 10.51
CA GLY A 36 3.80 12.35 9.63
C GLY A 36 5.16 13.04 9.84
N GLU A 37 5.31 13.84 10.88
CA GLU A 37 6.52 14.60 11.20
C GLU A 37 7.72 13.70 11.60
N ASP A 38 7.46 12.53 12.18
CA ASP A 38 8.53 11.60 12.60
C ASP A 38 9.02 10.72 11.44
N GLY A 39 8.20 10.51 10.41
CA GLY A 39 8.58 9.76 9.22
C GLY A 39 8.04 8.34 9.12
N LEU A 40 8.81 7.48 8.45
CA LEU A 40 8.45 6.09 8.17
C LEU A 40 8.59 5.23 9.42
N HIS A 41 7.52 4.54 9.81
CA HIS A 41 7.58 3.43 10.76
C HIS A 41 7.26 2.12 10.04
N LEU A 42 7.80 1.02 10.57
CA LEU A 42 7.57 -0.32 10.05
C LEU A 42 7.12 -1.27 11.16
N ALA A 43 6.13 -2.10 10.83
CA ALA A 43 5.70 -3.23 11.65
C ALA A 43 5.73 -4.50 10.81
N TYR A 44 5.81 -5.65 11.48
CA TYR A 44 5.77 -6.95 10.83
C TYR A 44 4.69 -7.84 11.44
N SER A 45 4.23 -8.82 10.67
CA SER A 45 3.29 -9.83 11.13
C SER A 45 3.62 -11.17 10.50
N GLU A 46 3.47 -12.25 11.27
CA GLU A 46 3.65 -13.62 10.77
C GLU A 46 2.33 -14.21 10.21
N ASP A 47 1.19 -13.64 10.59
CA ASP A 47 -0.14 -14.16 10.25
C ASP A 47 -1.04 -13.14 9.53
N GLY A 48 -0.65 -11.87 9.50
CA GLY A 48 -1.44 -10.75 8.98
C GLY A 48 -2.47 -10.20 9.97
N TYR A 49 -2.53 -10.70 11.20
CA TYR A 49 -3.50 -10.28 12.22
C TYR A 49 -2.83 -9.54 13.37
N ALA A 50 -1.73 -10.08 13.89
CA ALA A 50 -0.96 -9.47 14.96
C ALA A 50 0.28 -8.76 14.39
N TRP A 51 0.27 -7.43 14.43
CA TRP A 51 1.37 -6.59 13.95
C TRP A 51 2.24 -6.12 15.10
N GLN A 52 3.55 -6.31 14.96
CA GLN A 52 4.57 -5.94 15.95
C GLN A 52 5.50 -4.88 15.37
N THR A 53 5.84 -3.88 16.19
CA THR A 53 6.77 -2.81 15.81
C THR A 53 8.16 -3.36 15.50
N LEU A 54 8.83 -2.79 14.50
CA LEU A 54 10.27 -2.95 14.29
C LEU A 54 11.03 -1.79 14.93
N ARG A 55 12.32 -1.99 15.27
CA ARG A 55 13.19 -0.99 15.91
C ARG A 55 12.56 -0.24 17.09
N HIS A 56 11.84 -0.94 17.96
CA HIS A 56 11.15 -0.34 19.11
C HIS A 56 10.22 0.83 18.72
N ASP A 57 9.55 0.73 17.57
CA ASP A 57 8.68 1.77 17.01
C ASP A 57 9.40 3.07 16.62
N SER A 58 10.72 3.01 16.39
CA SER A 58 11.50 4.16 15.92
C SER A 58 11.32 4.39 14.42
N SER A 59 11.38 5.65 14.00
CA SER A 59 11.38 6.03 12.60
C SER A 59 12.59 5.45 11.84
N PHE A 60 12.33 4.86 10.68
CA PHE A 60 13.30 4.33 9.71
C PHE A 60 13.79 5.40 8.74
N LEU A 61 12.97 6.42 8.46
CA LEU A 61 13.31 7.49 7.53
C LEU A 61 12.53 8.75 7.88
N LYS A 62 13.26 9.80 8.28
CA LYS A 62 12.67 11.12 8.56
C LYS A 62 12.42 11.89 7.26
N PRO A 63 11.28 12.60 7.11
CA PRO A 63 10.96 13.34 5.89
C PRO A 63 11.90 14.53 5.66
N THR A 64 12.35 14.68 4.41
CA THR A 64 13.07 15.85 3.92
C THR A 64 12.51 16.39 2.61
N ALA A 65 11.69 15.61 1.89
CA ALA A 65 10.99 16.05 0.68
C ALA A 65 9.80 16.97 0.99
N GLY A 66 9.56 17.92 0.08
CA GLY A 66 8.54 18.96 0.24
C GLY A 66 8.97 20.07 1.21
N LYS A 67 8.21 21.17 1.21
CA LYS A 67 8.44 22.30 2.10
C LYS A 67 8.04 21.99 3.54
N ASP A 68 6.90 21.31 3.71
CA ASP A 68 6.36 20.99 5.03
C ASP A 68 7.09 19.82 5.70
N LYS A 69 7.83 19.02 4.91
CA LYS A 69 8.60 17.85 5.37
C LYS A 69 7.74 16.90 6.21
N LEU A 70 6.59 16.49 5.65
CA LEU A 70 5.79 15.42 6.23
C LEU A 70 6.01 14.11 5.47
N MET A 71 5.81 12.99 6.16
CA MET A 71 5.66 11.67 5.55
C MET A 71 4.36 11.05 6.00
N ARG A 72 3.33 11.24 5.18
CA ARG A 72 2.01 10.65 5.40
C ARG A 72 1.72 9.58 4.38
N ASP A 73 0.95 8.59 4.78
CA ASP A 73 0.42 7.55 3.91
C ASP A 73 1.54 6.84 3.11
N PRO A 74 2.62 6.36 3.76
CA PRO A 74 3.77 5.81 3.04
C PRO A 74 3.40 4.50 2.34
N CYS A 75 3.51 4.48 1.02
CA CYS A 75 3.31 3.29 0.20
C CYS A 75 4.64 2.67 -0.21
N ILE A 76 4.86 1.41 0.16
CA ILE A 76 6.05 0.64 -0.21
C ILE A 76 5.65 -0.54 -1.08
N ILE A 77 6.34 -0.72 -2.21
CA ILE A 77 6.32 -1.97 -2.98
C ILE A 77 7.74 -2.52 -3.17
N GLN A 78 7.85 -3.81 -3.45
CA GLN A 78 9.09 -4.43 -3.90
C GLN A 78 9.01 -4.74 -5.40
N SER A 79 9.94 -4.19 -6.18
CA SER A 79 10.09 -4.48 -7.61
C SER A 79 10.71 -5.86 -7.85
N PRO A 80 10.59 -6.42 -9.07
CA PRO A 80 11.15 -7.74 -9.39
C PRO A 80 12.67 -7.88 -9.18
N ASP A 81 13.42 -6.78 -9.24
CA ASP A 81 14.86 -6.76 -8.98
C ASP A 81 15.20 -6.65 -7.47
N GLY A 82 14.19 -6.77 -6.61
CA GLY A 82 14.30 -6.72 -5.16
C GLY A 82 14.39 -5.32 -4.56
N THR A 83 14.34 -4.25 -5.36
CA THR A 83 14.33 -2.87 -4.85
C THR A 83 13.00 -2.55 -4.18
N PHE A 84 13.05 -1.92 -3.01
CA PHE A 84 11.91 -1.29 -2.40
C PHE A 84 11.77 0.13 -2.92
N HIS A 85 10.58 0.48 -3.39
CA HIS A 85 10.23 1.84 -3.81
C HIS A 85 9.16 2.37 -2.87
N MET A 86 9.35 3.60 -2.41
CA MET A 86 8.42 4.27 -1.51
C MET A 86 7.95 5.60 -2.09
N VAL A 87 6.66 5.88 -1.99
CA VAL A 87 6.06 7.20 -2.18
C VAL A 87 5.24 7.60 -0.97
N TRP A 88 5.03 8.90 -0.75
CA TRP A 88 4.26 9.42 0.38
C TRP A 88 3.74 10.84 0.12
N THR A 89 2.79 11.27 0.93
CA THR A 89 2.30 12.65 0.96
C THR A 89 3.24 13.54 1.77
N VAL A 90 3.73 14.61 1.13
CA VAL A 90 4.72 15.54 1.72
C VAL A 90 4.10 16.73 2.46
N SER A 91 2.84 17.04 2.18
CA SER A 91 2.14 18.22 2.69
C SER A 91 0.62 18.09 2.50
N TRP A 92 -0.14 18.89 3.25
CA TRP A 92 -1.57 19.09 3.06
C TRP A 92 -1.92 19.83 1.76
N ASN A 93 -1.03 20.69 1.24
CA ASN A 93 -1.37 21.61 0.15
C ASN A 93 -0.29 21.73 -0.96
N GLU A 94 0.79 20.96 -0.90
CA GLU A 94 1.74 20.88 -2.01
C GLU A 94 1.22 20.00 -3.17
N LYS A 95 1.77 20.25 -4.36
CA LYS A 95 1.34 19.65 -5.64
C LYS A 95 2.27 18.53 -6.11
N GLY A 96 2.98 17.92 -5.16
CA GLY A 96 3.93 16.86 -5.42
C GLY A 96 3.89 15.82 -4.32
N ILE A 97 4.66 14.77 -4.55
CA ILE A 97 4.76 13.59 -3.67
C ILE A 97 6.22 13.32 -3.37
N GLY A 98 6.47 12.63 -2.27
CA GLY A 98 7.81 12.18 -1.93
C GLY A 98 8.13 10.87 -2.62
N TYR A 99 9.42 10.63 -2.88
CA TYR A 99 9.93 9.36 -3.36
C TYR A 99 11.30 9.02 -2.79
N ALA A 100 11.54 7.76 -2.48
CA ALA A 100 12.84 7.19 -2.17
C ALA A 100 12.84 5.69 -2.49
N SER A 101 14.03 5.11 -2.67
CA SER A 101 14.19 3.67 -2.82
C SER A 101 15.24 3.10 -1.87
N SER A 102 15.16 1.79 -1.64
CA SER A 102 16.10 1.06 -0.79
C SER A 102 16.26 -0.38 -1.26
N LYS A 103 17.42 -0.99 -0.99
CA LYS A 103 17.63 -2.43 -1.19
C LYS A 103 17.35 -3.25 0.07
N ASP A 104 17.20 -2.62 1.23
CA ASP A 104 17.11 -3.30 2.52
C ASP A 104 16.14 -2.65 3.53
N LEU A 105 15.43 -1.59 3.15
CA LEU A 105 14.52 -0.78 3.97
C LEU A 105 15.20 -0.05 5.14
N ILE A 106 16.53 -0.08 5.21
CA ILE A 106 17.35 0.58 6.24
C ILE A 106 18.09 1.76 5.61
N HIS A 107 18.79 1.50 4.51
CA HIS A 107 19.56 2.49 3.78
C HIS A 107 18.73 2.98 2.60
N TRP A 108 18.22 4.20 2.72
CA TRP A 108 17.38 4.83 1.72
C TRP A 108 18.20 5.76 0.81
N SER A 109 17.78 5.85 -0.45
CA SER A 109 18.27 6.87 -1.37
C SER A 109 17.94 8.26 -0.86
N GLU A 110 18.56 9.28 -1.46
CA GLU A 110 18.12 10.66 -1.28
C GLU A 110 16.64 10.80 -1.62
N GLN A 111 15.88 11.49 -0.76
CA GLN A 111 14.46 11.72 -0.98
C GLN A 111 14.26 12.74 -2.09
N GLN A 112 13.32 12.45 -2.98
CA GLN A 112 12.95 13.29 -4.10
C GLN A 112 11.55 13.86 -3.90
N TYR A 113 11.35 15.12 -4.29
CA TYR A 113 10.02 15.68 -4.50
C TYR A 113 9.65 15.49 -5.97
N ILE A 114 8.62 14.70 -6.26
CA ILE A 114 8.12 14.48 -7.62
C ILE A 114 6.95 15.46 -7.85
N PRO A 115 7.09 16.44 -8.78
CA PRO A 115 6.12 17.52 -8.98
C PRO A 115 4.92 17.09 -9.86
N VAL A 116 4.21 16.04 -9.45
CA VAL A 116 3.19 15.36 -10.28
C VAL A 116 1.98 16.23 -10.67
N MET A 117 1.71 17.33 -9.95
CA MET A 117 0.61 18.27 -10.23
C MET A 117 1.06 19.74 -10.34
N GLU A 118 2.35 20.05 -10.33
CA GLU A 118 2.82 21.46 -10.40
C GLU A 118 2.40 22.18 -11.69
N HIS A 119 2.23 21.41 -12.78
CA HIS A 119 1.75 21.92 -14.06
C HIS A 119 0.27 22.37 -14.02
N GLU A 120 -0.50 21.93 -13.03
CA GLU A 120 -1.91 22.24 -12.86
C GLU A 120 -2.07 23.38 -11.84
N LYS A 121 -2.42 24.57 -12.34
CA LYS A 121 -2.48 25.81 -11.53
C LYS A 121 -3.47 25.68 -10.39
N ASP A 122 -4.61 25.05 -10.64
CA ASP A 122 -5.74 24.99 -9.70
C ASP A 122 -5.74 23.72 -8.84
N ALA A 123 -4.74 22.85 -8.99
CA ALA A 123 -4.51 21.71 -8.10
C ALA A 123 -4.25 22.18 -6.69
N ARG A 124 -4.88 21.53 -5.72
CA ARG A 124 -4.80 21.91 -4.30
C ARG A 124 -3.85 21.04 -3.49
N ASN A 125 -3.61 19.80 -3.94
CA ASN A 125 -2.94 18.78 -3.13
C ASN A 125 -2.52 17.56 -3.97
N CYS A 126 -1.62 16.74 -3.42
CA CYS A 126 -1.36 15.35 -3.84
C CYS A 126 -1.36 14.43 -2.62
N TRP A 127 -2.47 13.73 -2.39
CA TRP A 127 -2.68 12.92 -1.17
C TRP A 127 -2.65 11.41 -1.44
N ALA A 128 -2.18 10.67 -0.43
CA ALA A 128 -2.13 9.22 -0.37
C ALA A 128 -1.63 8.58 -1.69
N PRO A 129 -0.40 8.90 -2.13
CA PRO A 129 0.13 8.27 -3.31
C PRO A 129 0.42 6.80 -3.07
N GLU A 130 0.17 6.00 -4.08
CA GLU A 130 0.48 4.58 -4.09
C GLU A 130 1.20 4.15 -5.38
N ILE A 131 1.80 2.96 -5.34
CA ILE A 131 2.51 2.37 -6.47
C ILE A 131 1.95 0.98 -6.75
N VAL A 132 1.73 0.69 -8.03
CA VAL A 132 1.50 -0.68 -8.51
C VAL A 132 2.46 -0.99 -9.65
N TYR A 133 3.07 -2.17 -9.62
CA TYR A 133 3.89 -2.68 -10.71
C TYR A 133 3.03 -3.59 -11.61
N ASP A 134 2.98 -3.26 -12.90
CA ASP A 134 2.35 -4.12 -13.90
C ASP A 134 3.40 -4.93 -14.66
N SER A 135 3.41 -6.24 -14.41
CA SER A 135 4.35 -7.16 -15.04
C SER A 135 4.12 -7.32 -16.55
N ARG A 136 2.92 -7.02 -17.05
CA ARG A 136 2.58 -7.15 -18.48
C ARG A 136 3.24 -6.07 -19.33
N SER A 137 3.19 -4.82 -18.86
CA SER A 137 3.84 -3.67 -19.50
C SER A 137 5.25 -3.37 -18.95
N GLN A 138 5.66 -4.07 -17.89
CA GLN A 138 6.91 -3.88 -17.17
C GLN A 138 7.10 -2.42 -16.74
N GLN A 139 6.06 -1.83 -16.16
CA GLN A 139 6.07 -0.44 -15.72
C GLN A 139 5.39 -0.29 -14.36
N PHE A 140 5.74 0.77 -13.66
CA PHE A 140 5.07 1.22 -12.46
C PHE A 140 4.00 2.25 -12.84
N MET A 141 2.90 2.24 -12.11
CA MET A 141 1.97 3.35 -12.04
C MET A 141 2.01 3.93 -10.63
N ILE A 142 2.21 5.24 -10.55
CA ILE A 142 2.06 6.01 -9.32
C ILE A 142 0.73 6.75 -9.42
N TYR A 143 -0.12 6.63 -8.42
CA TYR A 143 -1.46 7.22 -8.44
C TYR A 143 -1.80 7.85 -7.09
N TRP A 144 -2.60 8.91 -7.09
CA TRP A 144 -2.86 9.74 -5.91
C TRP A 144 -4.18 10.50 -6.04
N ALA A 145 -4.66 11.07 -4.93
CA ALA A 145 -5.86 11.90 -4.91
C ALA A 145 -5.54 13.40 -5.00
N THR A 146 -6.22 14.11 -5.89
CA THR A 146 -6.09 15.58 -6.03
C THR A 146 -7.45 16.23 -6.20
N THR A 147 -7.68 17.33 -5.50
CA THR A 147 -8.74 18.29 -5.84
C THR A 147 -8.18 19.35 -6.79
N ILE A 148 -8.90 19.64 -7.88
CA ILE A 148 -8.62 20.78 -8.75
C ILE A 148 -9.78 21.76 -8.62
N THR A 149 -9.48 22.99 -8.22
CA THR A 149 -10.50 24.03 -8.01
C THR A 149 -11.29 24.27 -9.30
N GLY A 150 -12.62 24.31 -9.19
CA GLY A 150 -13.51 24.52 -10.34
C GLY A 150 -13.75 23.29 -11.22
N ARG A 151 -13.19 22.12 -10.89
CA ARG A 151 -13.49 20.85 -11.59
C ARG A 151 -14.39 19.94 -10.75
N PHE A 152 -15.17 19.11 -11.44
CA PHE A 152 -16.09 18.14 -10.85
C PHE A 152 -17.13 18.75 -9.89
N THR A 153 -17.57 19.98 -10.19
CA THR A 153 -18.44 20.80 -9.32
C THR A 153 -19.78 20.12 -9.01
N GLU A 154 -20.20 19.14 -9.81
CA GLU A 154 -21.40 18.33 -9.59
C GLU A 154 -21.39 17.53 -8.28
N THR A 155 -20.22 17.34 -7.66
CA THR A 155 -20.03 16.59 -6.39
C THR A 155 -19.45 17.46 -5.27
N GLN A 156 -19.35 18.77 -5.51
CA GLN A 156 -18.73 19.72 -4.60
C GLN A 156 -19.61 19.95 -3.37
N SER A 157 -19.11 19.65 -2.17
CA SER A 157 -19.66 20.15 -0.91
C SER A 157 -18.94 21.44 -0.49
N LEU A 158 -19.60 22.24 0.35
CA LEU A 158 -19.00 23.38 1.04
C LEU A 158 -18.36 22.98 2.39
N LYS A 159 -18.60 21.75 2.87
CA LYS A 159 -17.94 21.18 4.05
C LYS A 159 -16.50 20.78 3.72
N GLU A 160 -15.71 20.54 4.78
CA GLU A 160 -14.33 20.06 4.68
C GLU A 160 -13.48 20.88 3.69
N ASN A 161 -13.57 22.22 3.79
CA ASN A 161 -12.86 23.16 2.93
C ASN A 161 -13.10 22.94 1.43
N GLY A 162 -14.23 22.34 1.06
CA GLY A 162 -14.60 22.04 -0.32
C GLY A 162 -13.59 21.15 -1.04
N TYR A 163 -12.92 20.24 -0.34
CA TYR A 163 -12.16 19.20 -1.03
C TYR A 163 -13.10 18.28 -1.84
N ASN A 164 -12.71 17.97 -3.07
CA ASN A 164 -13.49 17.19 -4.01
C ASN A 164 -12.55 16.47 -5.00
N HIS A 165 -11.95 15.40 -4.50
CA HIS A 165 -10.84 14.72 -5.13
C HIS A 165 -11.28 13.78 -6.25
N ARG A 166 -10.36 13.55 -7.19
CA ARG A 166 -10.33 12.39 -8.08
C ARG A 166 -8.96 11.72 -8.03
N ILE A 167 -8.89 10.49 -8.51
CA ILE A 167 -7.63 9.76 -8.60
C ILE A 167 -6.95 10.07 -9.92
N TYR A 168 -5.68 10.48 -9.84
CA TYR A 168 -4.79 10.77 -10.97
C TYR A 168 -3.61 9.81 -10.94
N TYR A 169 -2.90 9.70 -12.06
CA TYR A 169 -1.72 8.85 -12.16
C TYR A 169 -0.67 9.35 -13.13
N VAL A 170 0.56 8.85 -12.96
CA VAL A 170 1.62 8.79 -13.95
C VAL A 170 2.14 7.36 -14.06
N THR A 171 2.75 7.03 -15.20
CA THR A 171 3.50 5.78 -15.37
C THR A 171 5.00 6.07 -15.48
N THR A 172 5.82 5.16 -14.98
CA THR A 172 7.28 5.23 -15.05
C THR A 172 7.90 3.84 -15.13
N LYS A 173 9.12 3.74 -15.65
CA LYS A 173 9.92 2.51 -15.58
C LYS A 173 11.09 2.61 -14.61
N ASP A 174 11.46 3.83 -14.22
CA ASP A 174 12.74 4.13 -13.57
C ASP A 174 12.63 5.13 -12.40
N PHE A 175 11.42 5.64 -12.13
CA PHE A 175 11.15 6.70 -11.14
C PHE A 175 11.94 7.99 -11.39
N LYS A 176 12.34 8.24 -12.64
CA LYS A 176 13.01 9.47 -13.09
C LYS A 176 12.24 10.12 -14.22
N THR A 177 11.78 9.29 -15.16
CA THR A 177 10.99 9.72 -16.31
C THR A 177 9.54 9.32 -16.09
N PHE A 178 8.63 10.28 -16.23
CA PHE A 178 7.20 10.08 -15.98
C PHE A 178 6.40 10.41 -17.23
N SER A 179 5.28 9.69 -17.43
CA SER A 179 4.25 10.12 -18.38
C SER A 179 3.65 11.46 -17.98
N LYS A 180 2.86 12.06 -18.88
CA LYS A 180 1.94 13.13 -18.47
C LYS A 180 0.95 12.59 -17.44
N THR A 181 0.57 13.43 -16.49
CA THR A 181 -0.49 13.12 -15.53
C THR A 181 -1.82 12.92 -16.25
N ALA A 182 -2.54 11.87 -15.87
CA ALA A 182 -3.85 11.54 -16.41
C ALA A 182 -4.85 11.20 -15.29
N LEU A 183 -6.13 11.35 -15.60
CA LEU A 183 -7.22 10.99 -14.69
C LEU A 183 -7.40 9.46 -14.70
N LEU A 184 -7.28 8.82 -13.53
CA LEU A 184 -7.46 7.38 -13.37
C LEU A 184 -8.91 7.01 -13.07
N TYR A 185 -9.51 7.70 -12.10
CA TYR A 185 -10.82 7.33 -11.56
C TYR A 185 -11.70 8.55 -11.28
N ASN A 186 -12.82 8.60 -12.00
CA ASN A 186 -13.91 9.55 -11.79
C ASN A 186 -15.24 8.87 -12.11
N GLN A 187 -15.99 8.49 -11.08
CA GLN A 187 -17.30 7.84 -11.20
C GLN A 187 -18.40 8.68 -10.52
N GLY A 188 -18.23 10.01 -10.48
CA GLY A 188 -19.26 10.94 -10.01
C GLY A 188 -19.40 11.03 -8.48
N PHE A 189 -18.31 10.89 -7.73
CA PHE A 189 -18.25 11.12 -6.29
C PHE A 189 -16.83 11.51 -5.85
N ASN A 190 -16.69 12.11 -4.66
CA ASN A 190 -15.41 12.46 -4.07
C ASN A 190 -14.66 11.19 -3.64
N VAL A 191 -13.46 10.96 -4.16
CA VAL A 191 -12.72 9.71 -3.99
C VAL A 191 -11.27 9.97 -3.57
N ILE A 192 -10.82 9.27 -2.53
CA ILE A 192 -9.43 9.30 -2.05
C ILE A 192 -8.95 7.87 -1.71
N ASP A 193 -7.69 7.77 -1.31
CA ASP A 193 -7.07 6.56 -0.76
C ASP A 193 -7.34 5.31 -1.58
N ALA A 194 -6.90 5.32 -2.84
CA ALA A 194 -6.98 4.15 -3.68
C ALA A 194 -5.81 3.20 -3.39
N THR A 195 -6.07 1.88 -3.37
CA THR A 195 -5.06 0.82 -3.39
C THR A 195 -5.39 -0.14 -4.53
N ILE A 196 -4.42 -0.50 -5.37
CA ILE A 196 -4.62 -1.38 -6.53
C ILE A 196 -3.79 -2.64 -6.37
N VAL A 197 -4.46 -3.78 -6.42
CA VAL A 197 -3.84 -5.10 -6.42
C VAL A 197 -4.15 -5.85 -7.70
N VAL A 198 -3.20 -6.67 -8.15
CA VAL A 198 -3.33 -7.52 -9.34
C VAL A 198 -3.77 -8.91 -8.91
N ASP A 199 -4.89 -9.40 -9.44
CA ASP A 199 -5.37 -10.78 -9.23
C ASP A 199 -5.62 -11.44 -10.60
N GLY A 200 -4.69 -12.29 -11.02
CA GLY A 200 -4.66 -12.84 -12.38
C GLY A 200 -4.50 -11.74 -13.44
N LYS A 201 -5.54 -11.54 -14.26
CA LYS A 201 -5.57 -10.51 -15.33
C LYS A 201 -6.32 -9.24 -14.93
N LYS A 202 -6.91 -9.21 -13.73
CA LYS A 202 -7.73 -8.11 -13.24
C LYS A 202 -6.93 -7.23 -12.29
N TYR A 203 -7.22 -5.94 -12.34
CA TYR A 203 -6.85 -4.98 -11.30
C TYR A 203 -8.07 -4.77 -10.41
N ILE A 204 -7.86 -4.89 -9.11
CA ILE A 204 -8.86 -4.62 -8.08
C ILE A 204 -8.40 -3.35 -7.36
N MET A 205 -9.22 -2.31 -7.42
CA MET A 205 -9.01 -1.07 -6.70
C MET A 205 -9.92 -1.07 -5.47
N PHE A 206 -9.34 -1.07 -4.28
CA PHE A 206 -10.04 -0.61 -3.08
C PHE A 206 -9.89 0.90 -3.00
N LEU A 207 -10.95 1.61 -2.64
CA LEU A 207 -10.97 3.08 -2.60
C LEU A 207 -11.90 3.59 -1.52
N LYS A 208 -11.61 4.77 -0.98
CA LYS A 208 -12.50 5.47 -0.06
C LYS A 208 -13.51 6.32 -0.84
N ASP A 209 -14.79 6.11 -0.57
CA ASP A 209 -15.83 7.08 -0.90
C ASP A 209 -15.82 8.20 0.15
N GLU A 210 -15.27 9.35 -0.22
CA GLU A 210 -15.04 10.50 0.67
C GLU A 210 -16.24 11.46 0.74
N THR A 211 -17.36 11.09 0.11
CA THR A 211 -18.57 11.91 0.08
C THR A 211 -19.04 12.24 1.50
N ILE A 212 -19.13 13.52 1.81
CA ILE A 212 -19.51 14.04 3.12
C ILE A 212 -21.04 14.19 3.28
N GLU A 213 -21.77 14.37 2.18
CA GLU A 213 -23.21 14.66 2.19
C GLU A 213 -23.97 13.99 1.03
N PRO A 214 -24.88 13.02 1.30
CA PRO A 214 -24.97 12.29 2.57
C PRO A 214 -23.69 11.49 2.83
N PRO A 215 -23.27 11.34 4.10
CA PRO A 215 -21.97 10.75 4.42
C PRO A 215 -21.86 9.32 3.93
N GLN A 216 -20.78 9.03 3.20
CA GLN A 216 -20.39 7.70 2.79
C GLN A 216 -19.21 7.23 3.65
N LYS A 217 -18.04 7.88 3.52
CA LYS A 217 -16.82 7.66 4.33
C LYS A 217 -16.48 6.18 4.55
N ASN A 218 -16.63 5.37 3.49
CA ASN A 218 -16.48 3.92 3.52
C ASN A 218 -15.58 3.41 2.39
N ILE A 219 -15.07 2.20 2.54
CA ILE A 219 -14.26 1.54 1.50
C ILE A 219 -15.19 0.83 0.51
N ARG A 220 -14.86 0.93 -0.78
CA ARG A 220 -15.56 0.29 -1.90
C ARG A 220 -14.56 -0.35 -2.84
N ILE A 221 -15.09 -1.12 -3.79
CA ILE A 221 -14.28 -1.86 -4.79
C ILE A 221 -14.66 -1.42 -6.19
N ALA A 222 -13.65 -1.16 -7.02
CA ALA A 222 -13.78 -1.08 -8.47
C ALA A 222 -12.81 -2.07 -9.12
N THR A 223 -13.12 -2.55 -10.33
CA THR A 223 -12.24 -3.50 -11.04
C THR A 223 -11.99 -3.05 -12.47
N SER A 224 -10.85 -3.45 -13.03
CA SER A 224 -10.55 -3.27 -14.45
C SER A 224 -9.74 -4.46 -15.00
N ASN A 225 -9.71 -4.59 -16.33
CA ASN A 225 -8.77 -5.47 -17.03
C ASN A 225 -7.53 -4.72 -17.56
N ASP A 226 -7.54 -3.38 -17.48
CA ASP A 226 -6.49 -2.47 -17.91
C ASP A 226 -6.06 -1.59 -16.73
N LEU A 227 -4.75 -1.43 -16.54
CA LEU A 227 -4.19 -0.75 -15.37
C LEU A 227 -4.66 0.71 -15.28
N THR A 228 -4.83 1.34 -16.44
CA THR A 228 -4.89 2.80 -16.57
C THR A 228 -6.28 3.33 -16.90
N LYS A 229 -7.24 2.44 -17.18
CA LYS A 229 -8.59 2.84 -17.62
C LYS A 229 -9.60 1.74 -17.38
N GLY A 230 -10.88 2.08 -17.54
CA GLY A 230 -11.96 1.09 -17.57
C GLY A 230 -12.34 0.51 -16.21
N TYR A 231 -11.91 1.15 -15.11
CA TYR A 231 -12.38 0.79 -13.78
C TYR A 231 -13.90 0.99 -13.68
N THR A 232 -14.58 -0.04 -13.17
CA THR A 232 -16.03 -0.04 -12.98
C THR A 232 -16.51 1.07 -12.04
N LYS A 233 -17.83 1.33 -12.05
CA LYS A 233 -18.50 2.01 -10.92
C LYS A 233 -18.16 1.30 -9.61
N PRO A 234 -18.12 2.03 -8.48
CA PRO A 234 -17.79 1.42 -7.20
C PRO A 234 -18.90 0.45 -6.80
N GLY A 235 -18.51 -0.68 -6.22
CA GLY A 235 -19.41 -1.64 -5.60
C GLY A 235 -20.07 -1.07 -4.34
N LYS A 236 -20.80 -1.93 -3.64
CA LYS A 236 -21.36 -1.60 -2.32
C LYS A 236 -20.21 -1.35 -1.31
N PRO A 237 -20.47 -0.56 -0.25
CA PRO A 237 -19.54 -0.46 0.88
C PRO A 237 -19.15 -1.84 1.42
N ILE A 238 -17.86 -2.03 1.69
CA ILE A 238 -17.33 -3.28 2.28
C ILE A 238 -17.05 -3.14 3.78
N THR A 239 -17.16 -1.92 4.31
CA THR A 239 -16.95 -1.58 5.73
C THR A 239 -18.27 -1.20 6.40
N GLY A 240 -18.26 -1.18 7.74
CA GLY A 240 -19.42 -0.81 8.57
C GLY A 240 -19.78 0.68 8.53
N LYS A 241 -20.52 1.14 9.55
CA LYS A 241 -20.99 2.54 9.66
C LYS A 241 -19.92 3.52 10.13
N GLU A 242 -18.83 3.03 10.72
CA GLU A 242 -17.71 3.86 11.14
C GLU A 242 -17.04 4.48 9.91
N TRP A 243 -16.57 5.71 10.06
CA TRP A 243 -15.82 6.37 9.01
C TRP A 243 -14.41 5.83 8.97
N VAL A 244 -13.97 5.44 7.78
CA VAL A 244 -12.73 4.69 7.57
C VAL A 244 -11.99 5.18 6.34
N GLU A 245 -10.67 5.04 6.35
CA GLU A 245 -9.81 5.53 5.27
C GLU A 245 -8.57 4.66 5.08
N GLY A 246 -7.76 4.96 4.07
CA GLY A 246 -6.49 4.29 3.83
C GLY A 246 -6.54 2.77 3.67
N PRO A 247 -7.35 2.23 2.73
CA PRO A 247 -7.41 0.80 2.52
C PRO A 247 -6.06 0.26 2.04
N THR A 248 -5.61 -0.85 2.60
CA THR A 248 -4.50 -1.65 2.04
C THR A 248 -4.83 -3.13 2.20
N SER A 249 -4.29 -4.01 1.36
CA SER A 249 -4.75 -5.40 1.34
C SER A 249 -3.64 -6.45 1.23
N LEU A 250 -3.93 -7.61 1.82
CA LEU A 250 -3.18 -8.85 1.66
C LEU A 250 -4.12 -9.95 1.19
N LYS A 251 -3.58 -10.94 0.47
CA LYS A 251 -4.27 -12.19 0.14
C LYS A 251 -3.54 -13.34 0.84
N ILE A 252 -4.13 -13.86 1.91
CA ILE A 252 -3.54 -14.89 2.78
C ILE A 252 -4.43 -16.14 2.73
N ASN A 253 -3.88 -17.29 2.38
CA ASN A 253 -4.64 -18.55 2.28
C ASN A 253 -5.94 -18.42 1.46
N ASN A 254 -5.85 -17.70 0.33
CA ASN A 254 -6.99 -17.39 -0.55
C ASN A 254 -8.11 -16.55 0.09
N GLN A 255 -7.84 -15.89 1.21
CA GLN A 255 -8.69 -14.87 1.82
C GLN A 255 -8.09 -13.49 1.59
N TRP A 256 -8.88 -12.57 1.10
CA TRP A 256 -8.56 -11.14 1.13
C TRP A 256 -8.68 -10.64 2.57
N ILE A 257 -7.71 -9.86 3.00
CA ILE A 257 -7.79 -9.03 4.19
C ILE A 257 -7.54 -7.60 3.73
N VAL A 258 -8.49 -6.71 3.99
CA VAL A 258 -8.38 -5.29 3.69
C VAL A 258 -8.33 -4.54 5.01
N TYR A 259 -7.18 -3.95 5.33
CA TYR A 259 -6.97 -3.11 6.49
C TYR A 259 -7.33 -1.67 6.16
N PHE A 260 -7.71 -0.87 7.16
CA PHE A 260 -8.04 0.54 7.01
C PHE A 260 -7.93 1.27 8.35
N ASP A 261 -7.71 2.59 8.31
CA ASP A 261 -7.67 3.46 9.48
C ASP A 261 -9.10 3.82 9.92
N LYS A 262 -9.50 3.44 11.14
CA LYS A 262 -10.71 3.93 11.82
C LYS A 262 -10.33 5.22 12.55
N TYR A 263 -10.08 6.28 11.79
CA TYR A 263 -9.43 7.51 12.28
C TYR A 263 -10.17 8.19 13.44
N GLY A 264 -11.50 8.10 13.50
CA GLY A 264 -12.29 8.61 14.64
C GLY A 264 -12.09 7.83 15.94
N ALA A 265 -11.62 6.58 15.86
CA ALA A 265 -11.36 5.69 16.98
C ALA A 265 -9.86 5.49 17.27
N ASN A 266 -8.97 6.17 16.52
CA ASN A 266 -7.51 6.05 16.64
C ASN A 266 -7.01 4.60 16.63
N LYS A 267 -7.58 3.75 15.76
CA LYS A 267 -7.19 2.35 15.61
C LYS A 267 -7.31 1.88 14.17
N MET A 268 -6.53 0.86 13.80
CA MET A 268 -6.73 0.14 12.55
C MET A 268 -7.90 -0.84 12.66
N GLY A 269 -8.55 -1.10 11.54
CA GLY A 269 -9.56 -2.14 11.36
C GLY A 269 -9.24 -3.02 10.16
N ALA A 270 -10.04 -4.08 9.97
CA ALA A 270 -9.93 -4.93 8.80
C ALA A 270 -11.26 -5.61 8.46
N VAL A 271 -11.45 -5.90 7.18
CA VAL A 271 -12.51 -6.78 6.68
C VAL A 271 -11.89 -7.92 5.88
N THR A 272 -12.56 -9.07 5.83
CA THR A 272 -12.10 -10.24 5.07
C THR A 272 -13.15 -10.80 4.13
N SER A 273 -12.70 -11.39 3.02
CA SER A 273 -13.54 -11.99 1.99
C SER A 273 -12.78 -13.06 1.19
N SER A 274 -13.46 -14.16 0.84
CA SER A 274 -12.92 -15.18 -0.07
C SER A 274 -13.27 -14.95 -1.54
N ASP A 275 -14.28 -14.12 -1.81
CA ASP A 275 -14.93 -14.01 -3.13
C ASP A 275 -14.99 -12.57 -3.66
N LEU A 276 -14.52 -11.58 -2.88
CA LEU A 276 -14.61 -10.13 -3.12
C LEU A 276 -16.04 -9.58 -3.14
N ILE A 277 -17.02 -10.38 -2.74
CA ILE A 277 -18.45 -10.04 -2.77
C ILE A 277 -18.97 -9.97 -1.33
N SER A 278 -18.71 -11.01 -0.55
CA SER A 278 -19.17 -11.17 0.83
C SER A 278 -18.05 -10.78 1.79
N TRP A 279 -18.29 -9.78 2.63
CA TRP A 279 -17.29 -9.20 3.53
C TRP A 279 -17.67 -9.39 4.99
N THR A 280 -16.70 -9.77 5.81
CA THR A 280 -16.86 -9.90 7.27
C THR A 280 -15.93 -8.92 7.97
N ASP A 281 -16.46 -8.12 8.89
CA ASP A 281 -15.64 -7.28 9.77
C ASP A 281 -14.85 -8.18 10.74
N ILE A 282 -13.53 -7.99 10.75
CA ILE A 282 -12.59 -8.69 11.62
C ILE A 282 -11.72 -7.71 12.39
N SER A 283 -12.19 -6.48 12.60
CA SER A 283 -11.47 -5.45 13.35
C SER A 283 -11.07 -5.92 14.75
N ASP A 284 -11.89 -6.71 15.42
CA ASP A 284 -11.58 -7.22 16.76
C ASP A 284 -10.53 -8.34 16.76
N LYS A 285 -10.11 -8.80 15.57
CA LYS A 285 -9.09 -9.84 15.39
C LYS A 285 -7.74 -9.30 14.95
N VAL A 286 -7.66 -8.02 14.57
CA VAL A 286 -6.40 -7.39 14.17
C VAL A 286 -5.88 -6.51 15.28
N ASN A 287 -4.57 -6.58 15.51
CA ASN A 287 -3.89 -5.73 16.50
C ASN A 287 -2.72 -5.03 15.84
N PHE A 288 -2.67 -3.71 15.98
CA PHE A 288 -1.63 -2.86 15.42
C PHE A 288 -0.90 -2.08 16.51
N PRO A 289 0.35 -1.64 16.24
CA PRO A 289 1.03 -0.69 17.11
C PRO A 289 0.18 0.56 17.41
N SER A 290 0.35 1.10 18.61
CA SER A 290 -0.39 2.30 19.03
C SER A 290 -0.02 3.50 18.16
N GLY A 291 -1.02 4.17 17.63
CA GLY A 291 -0.85 5.35 16.78
C GLY A 291 -0.52 5.04 15.33
N THR A 292 -0.59 3.77 14.90
CA THR A 292 -0.58 3.41 13.47
C THR A 292 -1.75 4.10 12.76
N LYS A 293 -1.43 4.71 11.62
CA LYS A 293 -2.38 5.29 10.67
C LYS A 293 -2.16 4.67 9.29
N HIS A 294 -2.86 5.20 8.29
CA HIS A 294 -2.77 4.78 6.89
C HIS A 294 -1.33 4.51 6.41
N GLY A 295 -1.15 3.36 5.78
CA GLY A 295 0.03 3.01 5.00
C GLY A 295 -0.21 1.69 4.26
N THR A 296 0.84 0.89 4.00
CA THR A 296 0.73 -0.25 3.09
C THR A 296 1.17 -1.56 3.72
N ALA A 297 0.32 -2.58 3.56
CA ALA A 297 0.67 -3.97 3.86
C ALA A 297 1.30 -4.63 2.62
N LEU A 298 2.42 -5.32 2.80
CA LEU A 298 3.10 -6.06 1.74
C LEU A 298 3.70 -7.36 2.25
N LYS A 299 3.75 -8.37 1.38
CA LYS A 299 4.45 -9.62 1.63
C LYS A 299 5.93 -9.45 1.30
N VAL A 300 6.81 -9.87 2.20
CA VAL A 300 8.27 -9.85 2.02
C VAL A 300 8.88 -11.19 2.42
N SER A 301 10.17 -11.40 2.18
CA SER A 301 10.86 -12.58 2.69
C SER A 301 11.17 -12.43 4.18
N ARG A 302 11.22 -13.55 4.91
CA ARG A 302 11.61 -13.55 6.34
C ARG A 302 12.96 -12.88 6.57
N THR A 303 13.93 -13.11 5.67
CA THR A 303 15.25 -12.47 5.72
C THR A 303 15.19 -10.95 5.70
N VAL A 304 14.20 -10.32 5.04
CA VAL A 304 14.04 -8.86 5.07
C VAL A 304 13.68 -8.42 6.48
N VAL A 305 12.65 -9.02 7.08
CA VAL A 305 12.19 -8.64 8.43
C VAL A 305 13.23 -8.91 9.50
N ASP A 306 13.93 -10.04 9.43
CA ASP A 306 14.95 -10.38 10.43
C ASP A 306 16.14 -9.40 10.43
N LYS A 307 16.42 -8.72 9.31
CA LYS A 307 17.41 -7.63 9.25
C LYS A 307 16.91 -6.30 9.83
N LEU A 308 15.59 -6.14 9.97
CA LEU A 308 14.96 -4.92 10.49
C LEU A 308 14.74 -4.95 12.01
N LYS A 309 14.79 -6.13 12.62
CA LYS A 309 14.77 -6.32 14.07
C LYS A 309 16.05 -5.79 14.69
#